data_AF-A0AAW9HYP2-F1
#
_entry.id   AF-A0AAW9HYP2-F1
#
_cell.length_a   1.000
_cell.length_b   1.000
_cell.length_c   1.000
_cell.angle_alpha   90.00
_cell.angle_beta   90.00
_cell.angle_gamma   90.00
#
_symmetry.space_group_name_H-M   'P 1'
#
loop_
_entity.id
_entity.type
_entity.pdbx_description
1 polymer ?
#
loop_
_entity_poly.entity_id
_entity_poly.type
_entity_poly.pdbx_seq_one_letter_code
_entity_poly.pdbx_strand_id
1 'polypeptide(L)'
;HMWLLMGRLAWYLSHGSQAERRSETLERAGHIIDWIEERYHNRNVLVVSHGAFMKVLTQELSKRGYRGKGFVQPRNGAMYIFEK
;
A
#
# COMPACT_ATOMS: atom_id res chain seq x y z
N HIS A 1 10.25 18.69 9.94
CA HIS A 1 10.38 17.62 8.90
C HIS A 1 11.21 16.42 9.34
N MET A 2 12.23 16.58 10.19
CA MET A 2 13.10 15.49 10.67
C MET A 2 12.35 14.34 11.34
N TRP A 3 11.37 14.64 12.20
CA TRP A 3 10.59 13.60 12.90
C TRP A 3 9.85 12.65 11.93
N LEU A 4 9.29 13.15 10.83
CA LEU A 4 8.59 12.34 9.83
C LEU A 4 9.52 11.39 9.09
N LEU A 5 10.77 11.80 8.85
CA LEU A 5 11.80 10.95 8.25
C LEU A 5 12.22 9.86 9.23
N MET A 6 12.42 10.21 10.50
CA MET A 6 12.75 9.25 11.56
C MET A 6 11.62 8.22 11.76
N GLY A 7 10.36 8.65 11.71
CA GLY A 7 9.21 7.72 11.77
C GLY A 7 9.18 6.75 10.59
N ARG A 8 9.46 7.21 9.37
CA ARG A 8 9.56 6.32 8.19
C ARG A 8 10.72 5.33 8.30
N LEU A 9 11.88 5.77 8.79
CA LEU A 9 13.03 4.90 9.02
C LEU A 9 12.77 3.89 10.13
N ALA A 10 12.15 4.32 11.22
CA ALA A 10 11.77 3.43 12.32
C ALA A 10 10.80 2.33 11.83
N TRP A 11 9.80 2.68 11.02
CA TRP A 11 8.91 1.70 10.38
C TRP A 11 9.66 0.78 9.41
N TYR A 12 10.52 1.34 8.56
CA TYR A 12 11.29 0.54 7.59
C TYR A 12 12.20 -0.49 8.28
N LEU A 13 12.82 -0.11 9.38
CA LEU A 13 13.67 -0.97 10.21
C LEU A 13 12.87 -1.87 11.17
N SER A 14 11.54 -1.79 11.16
CA SER A 14 10.66 -2.50 12.11
C SER A 14 11.10 -2.29 13.56
N HIS A 15 11.53 -1.07 13.87
CA HIS A 15 12.00 -0.67 15.19
C HIS A 15 10.88 -0.93 16.21
N GLY A 16 11.21 -1.50 17.38
CA GLY A 16 10.20 -1.90 18.39
C GLY A 16 9.37 -0.77 19.00
N SER A 17 9.60 0.48 18.59
CA SER A 17 8.75 1.63 18.94
C SER A 17 7.56 1.77 17.99
N GLN A 18 7.53 1.02 16.89
CA GLN A 18 6.42 0.97 15.94
C GLN A 18 5.51 -0.19 16.33
N ALA A 19 4.21 0.08 16.39
CA ALA A 19 3.21 -0.94 16.74
C ALA A 19 3.04 -2.00 15.65
N GLU A 20 3.28 -1.65 14.38
CA GLU A 20 3.20 -2.55 13.23
C GLU A 20 4.58 -2.61 12.54
N ARG A 21 5.08 -3.83 12.34
CA ARG A 21 6.30 -4.12 11.58
C ARG A 21 6.03 -4.06 10.09
N ARG A 22 7.08 -3.81 9.31
CA ARG A 22 6.98 -3.77 7.84
C ARG A 22 6.42 -5.07 7.26
N SER A 23 6.80 -6.23 7.82
CA SER A 23 6.31 -7.54 7.38
C SER A 23 4.80 -7.68 7.60
N GLU A 24 4.30 -7.24 8.77
CA GLU A 24 2.88 -7.28 9.12
C GLU A 24 2.07 -6.36 8.19
N THR A 25 2.61 -5.17 7.87
CA THR A 25 1.96 -4.26 6.91
C THR A 25 1.86 -4.89 5.50
N LEU A 26 2.90 -5.60 5.05
CA LEU A 26 2.91 -6.29 3.75
C LEU A 26 1.93 -7.47 3.72
N GLU A 27 1.92 -8.28 4.77
CA GLU A 27 0.97 -9.39 4.94
C GLU A 27 -0.47 -8.90 4.94
N ARG A 28 -0.77 -7.85 5.72
CA ARG A 28 -2.09 -7.20 5.73
C ARG A 28 -2.48 -6.66 4.37
N ALA A 29 -1.55 -6.06 3.62
CA ALA A 29 -1.82 -5.60 2.26
C ALA A 29 -2.16 -6.78 1.34
N GLY A 30 -1.45 -7.90 1.45
CA GLY A 30 -1.75 -9.15 0.74
C GLY A 30 -3.18 -9.62 1.01
N HIS A 31 -3.53 -9.81 2.30
CA HIS A 31 -4.87 -10.24 2.71
C HIS A 31 -5.99 -9.33 2.22
N ILE A 32 -5.77 -8.00 2.21
CA ILE A 32 -6.75 -7.05 1.68
C ILE A 32 -6.96 -7.25 0.18
N ILE A 33 -5.90 -7.42 -0.60
CA ILE A 33 -6.03 -7.63 -2.05
C ILE A 33 -6.66 -9.01 -2.34
N ASP A 34 -6.28 -10.06 -1.61
CA ASP A 34 -6.93 -11.38 -1.72
C ASP A 34 -8.45 -11.27 -1.49
N TRP A 35 -8.84 -10.64 -0.39
CA TRP A 35 -10.24 -10.44 -0.05
C TRP A 35 -11.00 -9.62 -1.11
N ILE A 36 -10.36 -8.62 -1.70
CA ILE A 36 -10.95 -7.83 -2.80
C ILE A 36 -11.14 -8.69 -4.05
N GLU A 37 -10.10 -9.42 -4.48
CA GLU A 37 -10.14 -10.26 -5.68
C GLU A 37 -11.18 -11.39 -5.56
N GLU A 38 -11.32 -11.98 -4.36
CA GLU A 38 -12.31 -13.02 -4.09
C GLU A 38 -13.75 -12.48 -4.11
N ARG A 39 -13.98 -11.29 -3.54
CA ARG A 39 -15.34 -10.78 -3.29
C ARG A 39 -15.90 -9.88 -4.40
N TYR A 40 -15.03 -9.24 -5.16
CA TYR A 40 -15.40 -8.25 -6.19
C TYR A 40 -14.85 -8.62 -7.56
N HIS A 41 -14.98 -9.89 -7.95
CA HIS A 41 -14.57 -10.36 -9.26
C HIS A 41 -15.21 -9.54 -10.40
N ASN A 42 -14.41 -9.12 -11.39
CA ASN A 42 -14.81 -8.29 -12.53
C ASN A 42 -15.50 -6.96 -12.19
N ARG A 43 -15.19 -6.37 -11.03
CA ARG A 43 -15.67 -5.04 -10.64
C ARG A 43 -14.52 -4.07 -10.42
N ASN A 44 -14.79 -2.80 -10.71
CA ASN A 44 -13.89 -1.72 -10.35
C ASN A 44 -14.02 -1.44 -8.85
N VAL A 45 -12.90 -1.46 -8.13
CA VAL A 45 -12.85 -1.22 -6.67
C VAL A 45 -12.02 0.02 -6.40
N LEU A 46 -12.63 1.01 -5.73
CA LEU A 46 -11.92 2.19 -5.25
C LEU A 46 -11.40 1.95 -3.83
N VAL A 47 -10.08 1.96 -3.67
CA VAL A 47 -9.44 1.87 -2.35
C VAL A 47 -8.98 3.27 -1.92
N VAL A 48 -9.54 3.77 -0.82
CA VAL A 48 -9.13 5.05 -0.21
C VAL A 48 -8.22 4.77 0.98
N SER A 49 -7.00 5.31 0.94
CA SER A 49 -6.01 5.10 2.01
C SER A 49 -4.99 6.25 2.09
N HIS A 50 -4.00 6.09 2.96
CA HIS A 50 -2.93 7.04 3.17
C HIS A 50 -1.70 6.72 2.32
N GLY A 51 -0.96 7.75 1.93
CA GLY A 51 0.15 7.63 0.98
C GLY A 51 1.25 6.64 1.36
N ALA A 52 1.49 6.39 2.65
CA ALA A 52 2.43 5.37 3.10
C ALA A 52 1.93 3.96 2.75
N PHE A 53 0.68 3.65 3.07
CA PHE A 53 0.08 2.35 2.81
C PHE A 53 -0.22 2.13 1.32
N MET A 54 -0.58 3.20 0.60
CA MET A 54 -0.74 3.15 -0.86
C MET A 54 0.50 2.60 -1.57
N LYS A 55 1.72 2.90 -1.08
CA LYS A 55 2.96 2.33 -1.63
C LYS A 55 3.04 0.81 -1.44
N VAL A 56 2.61 0.33 -0.27
CA VAL A 56 2.57 -1.10 0.05
C VAL A 56 1.53 -1.80 -0.84
N LEU A 57 0.34 -1.22 -0.98
CA LEU A 57 -0.69 -1.72 -1.89
C LEU A 57 -0.21 -1.77 -3.34
N THR A 58 0.45 -0.73 -3.83
CA THR A 58 1.01 -0.72 -5.19
C THR A 58 2.07 -1.81 -5.38
N GLN A 59 2.90 -2.09 -4.38
CA GLN A 59 3.85 -3.21 -4.43
C GLN A 59 3.12 -4.55 -4.53
N GLU A 60 2.09 -4.79 -3.72
CA GLU A 60 1.29 -6.02 -3.77
C GLU A 60 0.53 -6.19 -5.09
N LEU A 61 -0.07 -5.12 -5.60
CA LEU A 61 -0.72 -5.10 -6.92
C LEU A 61 0.28 -5.45 -8.03
N SER A 62 1.49 -4.86 -7.99
CA SER A 62 2.52 -5.10 -9.00
C SER A 62 3.00 -6.56 -8.99
N LYS A 63 3.16 -7.16 -7.80
CA LYS A 63 3.49 -8.60 -7.65
C LYS A 63 2.44 -9.52 -8.26
N ARG A 64 1.17 -9.11 -8.24
CA ARG A 64 0.02 -9.85 -8.77
C ARG A 64 -0.26 -9.60 -10.26
N GLY A 65 0.59 -8.83 -10.93
CA GLY A 65 0.52 -8.56 -12.37
C GLY A 65 -0.30 -7.34 -12.75
N TYR A 66 -0.84 -6.57 -11.79
CA TYR A 66 -1.54 -5.33 -12.11
C TYR A 66 -0.57 -4.29 -12.68
N ARG A 67 -1.03 -3.56 -13.69
CA ARG A 67 -0.32 -2.49 -14.37
C ARG A 67 -1.06 -1.18 -14.14
N GLY A 68 -0.31 -0.13 -13.81
CA GLY A 68 -0.88 1.20 -13.57
C GLY A 68 0.21 2.26 -13.61
N LYS A 69 -0.20 3.53 -13.72
CA LYS A 69 0.74 4.64 -13.55
C LYS A 69 1.15 4.70 -12.08
N GLY A 70 2.25 4.03 -11.76
CA GLY A 70 2.86 4.07 -10.44
C GLY A 70 3.20 5.50 -10.01
N PHE A 71 3.37 5.70 -8.71
CA PHE A 71 3.69 7.00 -8.14
C PHE A 71 4.83 6.89 -7.13
N VAL A 72 5.77 7.83 -7.19
CA VAL A 72 6.86 7.95 -6.20
C VAL A 72 6.36 8.67 -4.94
N GLN A 73 5.54 9.69 -5.15
CA GLN A 73 4.89 10.47 -4.10
C GLN A 73 3.40 10.61 -4.42
N PRO A 74 2.51 9.96 -3.66
CA PRO A 74 1.08 10.11 -3.87
C PRO A 74 0.66 11.56 -3.58
N ARG A 75 -0.09 12.16 -4.49
CA ARG A 75 -0.67 13.50 -4.30
C ARG A 75 -2.01 13.36 -3.58
N ASN A 76 -2.28 14.26 -2.64
CA ASN A 76 -3.57 14.29 -1.95
C ASN A 76 -4.71 14.44 -2.96
N GLY A 77 -5.74 13.60 -2.85
CA GLY A 77 -6.89 13.60 -3.75
C GLY A 77 -6.63 13.07 -5.16
N ALA A 78 -5.40 12.62 -5.48
CA ALA A 78 -5.12 12.01 -6.77
C ALA A 78 -5.58 10.55 -6.80
N MET A 79 -6.15 10.14 -7.93
CA MET A 79 -6.55 8.77 -8.21
C MET A 79 -5.49 8.06 -9.05
N TYR A 80 -5.18 6.82 -8.68
CA TYR A 80 -4.23 5.96 -9.40
C TYR A 80 -4.95 4.68 -9.82
N ILE A 81 -4.98 4.43 -11.13
CA ILE A 81 -5.70 3.30 -11.73
C ILE A 81 -4.72 2.16 -11.99
N PHE A 82 -5.13 0.95 -11.61
CA PHE A 82 -4.40 -0.30 -11.82
C PHE A 82 -5.33 -1.31 -12.47
N GLU A 83 -4.85 -1.99 -13.50
CA GLU A 83 -5.60 -2.95 -14.32
C GLU A 83 -4.82 -4.26 -14.45
N LYS A 84 -5.53 -5.38 -14.51
CA LYS A 84 -4.97 -6.73 -14.64
C LYS A 84 -5.43 -7.37 -15.94
#